data_AF-A0AAE5M238-F1
#
_entry.id   AF-A0AAE5M238-F1
#
_cell.length_a   1.000
_cell.length_b   1.000
_cell.length_c   1.000
_cell.angle_alpha   90.00
_cell.angle_beta   90.00
_cell.angle_gamma   90.00
#
_symmetry.space_group_name_H-M   'P 1'
#
loop_
_entity.id
_entity.type
_entity.pdbx_description
1 polymer ?
#
loop_
_entity_poly.entity_id
_entity_poly.type
_entity_poly.pdbx_seq_one_letter_code
_entity_poly.pdbx_strand_id
1 'polypeptide(L)'
;MIKFEIKDKKTGKTATYKKEDVTLGEAEKVYEYLEALEKEKVKSTPDPKKIRKKERQLLADLFSDQGLTEEDMLNNMTTKTQAKAFEALFREVSGETEEDSEDVSDEVGKTEVQSE
;
A
#
# COMPACT_ATOMS: atom_id res chain seq x y z
N MET A 1 -4.02 7.38 -2.21
CA MET A 1 -4.71 6.54 -3.22
C MET A 1 -3.79 5.49 -3.85
N ILE A 2 -4.23 4.23 -3.79
CA ILE A 2 -3.64 3.07 -4.46
C ILE A 2 -4.45 2.75 -5.71
N LYS A 3 -3.79 2.64 -6.88
CA LYS A 3 -4.46 2.28 -8.15
C LYS A 3 -3.57 1.43 -9.04
N PHE A 4 -4.13 0.36 -9.60
CA PHE A 4 -3.46 -0.45 -10.61
C PHE A 4 -4.47 -1.16 -11.53
N GLU A 5 -3.95 -1.72 -12.62
CA GLU A 5 -4.75 -2.41 -13.63
C GLU A 5 -4.15 -3.78 -13.92
N ILE A 6 -5.05 -4.74 -14.16
CA ILE A 6 -4.69 -6.10 -14.56
C ILE A 6 -5.46 -6.42 -15.84
N LYS A 7 -4.74 -6.77 -16.91
CA LYS A 7 -5.32 -7.27 -18.15
C LYS A 7 -5.36 -8.78 -18.13
N ASP A 8 -6.56 -9.35 -18.18
CA ASP A 8 -6.77 -10.78 -18.36
C ASP A 8 -6.21 -11.21 -19.73
N LYS A 9 -5.23 -12.11 -19.70
CA LYS A 9 -4.56 -12.59 -20.92
C LYS A 9 -5.44 -13.50 -21.77
N LYS A 10 -6.44 -14.16 -21.19
CA LYS A 10 -7.37 -15.05 -21.87
C LYS A 10 -8.50 -14.27 -22.54
N THR A 11 -9.12 -13.36 -21.80
CA THR A 11 -10.31 -12.63 -22.28
C THR A 11 -9.97 -11.28 -22.92
N GLY A 12 -8.76 -10.76 -22.68
CA GLY A 12 -8.33 -9.44 -23.13
C GLY A 12 -8.93 -8.27 -22.36
N LYS A 13 -9.81 -8.53 -21.38
CA LYS A 13 -10.47 -7.51 -20.55
C LYS A 13 -9.49 -6.93 -19.52
N THR A 14 -9.59 -5.64 -19.26
CA THR A 14 -8.83 -4.97 -18.21
C THR A 14 -9.72 -4.70 -17.01
N ALA A 15 -9.30 -5.16 -15.83
CA ALA A 15 -9.87 -4.78 -14.55
C ALA A 15 -9.03 -3.68 -13.91
N THR A 16 -9.69 -2.69 -13.31
CA THR A 16 -9.06 -1.58 -12.60
C THR A 16 -9.38 -1.70 -11.12
N TYR A 17 -8.35 -1.67 -10.29
CA TYR A 17 -8.46 -1.72 -8.83
C TYR A 17 -8.05 -0.36 -8.26
N LYS A 18 -8.87 0.18 -7.35
CA LYS A 18 -8.67 1.49 -6.73
C LYS A 18 -9.04 1.44 -5.25
N LYS A 19 -8.22 2.06 -4.42
CA LYS A 19 -8.52 2.29 -3.02
C LYS A 19 -8.09 3.71 -2.68
N GLU A 20 -9.05 4.52 -2.26
CA GLU A 20 -8.84 5.93 -1.92
C GLU A 20 -7.98 6.02 -0.67
N ASP A 21 -8.47 5.41 0.41
CA ASP A 21 -7.88 5.42 1.74
C ASP A 21 -7.66 3.99 2.26
N VAL A 22 -6.69 3.83 3.15
CA VAL A 22 -6.46 2.59 3.90
C VAL A 22 -6.96 2.77 5.33
N THR A 23 -7.92 1.95 5.74
CA THR A 23 -8.44 2.00 7.11
C THR A 23 -7.40 1.50 8.11
N LEU A 24 -7.53 1.87 9.40
CA LEU A 24 -6.64 1.36 10.45
C LEU A 24 -6.61 -0.19 10.49
N GLY A 25 -7.76 -0.85 10.34
CA GLY A 25 -7.82 -2.32 10.31
C GLY A 25 -7.13 -2.95 9.09
N GLU A 26 -7.03 -2.22 7.98
CA GLU A 26 -6.26 -2.64 6.81
C GLU A 26 -4.76 -2.36 6.98
N ALA A 27 -4.40 -1.24 7.62
CA ALA A 27 -3.03 -0.92 7.97
C ALA A 27 -2.42 -1.97 8.92
N GLU A 28 -3.19 -2.48 9.88
CA GLU A 28 -2.77 -3.60 10.75
C GLU A 28 -2.32 -4.82 9.93
N LYS A 29 -3.04 -5.17 8.86
CA LYS A 29 -2.65 -6.30 7.97
C LYS A 29 -1.31 -6.04 7.26
N VAL A 30 -1.00 -4.77 6.96
CA VAL A 30 0.29 -4.38 6.38
C VAL A 30 1.41 -4.56 7.40
N TYR A 31 1.20 -4.13 8.65
CA TYR A 31 2.18 -4.35 9.72
C TYR A 31 2.38 -5.83 10.04
N GLU A 32 1.33 -6.66 10.02
CA GLU A 32 1.44 -8.12 10.13
C GLU A 32 2.28 -8.73 9.01
N TYR A 33 2.14 -8.23 7.78
CA TYR A 33 2.98 -8.64 6.66
C TYR A 33 4.45 -8.24 6.89
N LEU A 34 4.72 -7.01 7.30
CA LEU A 34 6.08 -6.52 7.57
C LEU A 34 6.76 -7.31 8.71
N GLU A 35 6.01 -7.60 9.78
CA GLU A 35 6.51 -8.42 10.89
C GLU A 35 6.83 -9.85 10.41
N ALA A 36 5.97 -10.45 9.58
CA ALA A 36 6.22 -11.76 9.00
C ALA A 36 7.42 -11.78 8.05
N LEU A 37 7.62 -10.71 7.28
CA LEU A 37 8.79 -10.52 6.41
C LEU A 37 10.06 -10.48 7.24
N GLU A 38 10.09 -9.67 8.31
CA GLU A 38 11.27 -9.52 9.15
C GLU A 38 11.62 -10.82 9.88
N LYS A 39 10.61 -11.50 10.44
CA LYS A 39 10.77 -12.83 11.06
C LYS A 39 11.31 -13.87 10.09
N GLU A 40 11.00 -13.78 8.79
CA GLU A 40 11.50 -14.72 7.79
C GLU A 40 12.93 -14.41 7.36
N LYS A 41 13.30 -13.13 7.24
CA LYS A 41 14.64 -12.68 6.86
C LYS A 41 15.73 -13.13 7.83
N VAL A 42 15.44 -13.16 9.13
CA VAL A 42 16.41 -13.51 10.18
C VAL A 42 16.60 -15.01 10.39
N LYS A 43 15.88 -15.86 9.67
CA LYS A 43 16.03 -17.31 9.79
C LYS A 43 17.33 -17.81 9.18
N SER A 44 17.87 -18.88 9.74
CA SER A 44 18.99 -19.64 9.14
C SER A 44 18.65 -20.16 7.73
N THR A 45 17.37 -20.42 7.45
CA THR A 45 16.87 -20.90 6.15
C THR A 45 15.61 -20.13 5.77
N PRO A 46 15.73 -18.94 5.16
CA PRO A 46 14.58 -18.14 4.75
C PRO A 46 13.76 -18.82 3.65
N ASP A 47 12.43 -18.76 3.76
CA ASP A 47 11.50 -19.16 2.71
C ASP A 47 10.87 -17.94 2.00
N PRO A 48 11.46 -17.47 0.88
CA PRO A 48 10.91 -16.34 0.13
C PRO A 48 9.57 -16.66 -0.53
N LYS A 49 9.22 -17.93 -0.76
CA LYS A 49 7.91 -18.30 -1.34
C LYS A 49 6.79 -18.03 -0.36
N LYS A 50 7.03 -18.28 0.93
CA LYS A 50 6.09 -17.99 2.01
C LYS A 50 5.77 -16.48 2.08
N ILE A 51 6.79 -15.63 1.97
CA ILE A 51 6.59 -14.17 1.93
C ILE A 51 5.82 -13.74 0.69
N ARG A 52 6.20 -14.23 -0.50
CA ARG A 52 5.47 -13.92 -1.75
C ARG A 52 4.01 -14.34 -1.69
N LYS A 53 3.68 -15.41 -0.95
CA LYS A 53 2.28 -15.80 -0.71
C LYS A 53 1.56 -14.77 0.17
N LYS A 54 2.17 -14.35 1.28
CA LYS A 54 1.63 -13.30 2.14
C LYS A 54 1.44 -11.97 1.40
N GLU A 55 2.35 -11.60 0.50
CA GLU A 55 2.21 -10.41 -0.35
C GLU A 55 0.94 -10.47 -1.21
N ARG A 56 0.74 -11.58 -1.91
CA ARG A 56 -0.47 -11.76 -2.72
C ARG A 56 -1.73 -11.78 -1.86
N GLN A 57 -1.69 -12.45 -0.71
CA GLN A 57 -2.84 -12.49 0.18
C GLN A 57 -3.21 -11.10 0.71
N LEU A 58 -2.22 -10.27 1.07
CA LEU A 58 -2.46 -8.90 1.50
C LEU A 58 -3.18 -8.07 0.42
N LEU A 59 -2.71 -8.12 -0.84
CA LEU A 59 -3.40 -7.41 -1.93
C LEU A 59 -4.79 -7.97 -2.20
N ALA A 60 -4.98 -9.29 -2.19
CA ALA A 60 -6.29 -9.91 -2.37
C ALA A 60 -7.28 -9.48 -1.28
N ASP A 61 -6.83 -9.44 -0.02
CA ASP A 61 -7.66 -9.02 1.11
C ASP A 61 -8.06 -7.55 1.00
N LEU A 62 -7.11 -6.67 0.65
CA LEU A 62 -7.34 -5.22 0.52
C LEU A 62 -8.31 -4.87 -0.61
N PHE A 63 -8.32 -5.64 -1.69
CA PHE A 63 -9.14 -5.40 -2.88
C PHE A 63 -10.22 -6.48 -3.08
N SER A 64 -10.59 -7.17 -2.00
CA SER A 64 -11.57 -8.26 -2.01
C SER A 64 -12.97 -7.78 -2.38
N ASP A 65 -13.32 -6.55 -1.99
CA ASP A 65 -14.56 -5.85 -2.36
C ASP A 65 -14.67 -5.58 -3.87
N GLN A 66 -13.53 -5.53 -4.56
CA GLN A 66 -13.41 -5.35 -6.01
C GLN A 66 -13.15 -6.67 -6.75
N GLY A 67 -13.17 -7.80 -6.04
CA GLY A 67 -13.05 -9.13 -6.62
C GLY A 67 -11.63 -9.52 -7.03
N LEU A 68 -10.58 -8.87 -6.52
CA LEU A 68 -9.21 -9.29 -6.78
C LEU A 68 -8.92 -10.63 -6.08
N THR A 69 -8.42 -11.62 -6.82
CA THR A 69 -7.99 -12.90 -6.25
C THR A 69 -6.49 -13.15 -6.41
N GLU A 70 -5.94 -14.07 -5.61
CA GLU A 70 -4.55 -14.54 -5.80
C GLU A 70 -4.34 -15.15 -7.20
N GLU A 71 -5.35 -15.82 -7.74
CA GLU A 71 -5.29 -16.43 -9.08
C GLU A 71 -5.17 -15.36 -10.17
N ASP A 72 -5.95 -14.27 -10.07
CA ASP A 72 -5.87 -13.15 -11.01
C ASP A 72 -4.46 -12.54 -11.01
N MET A 73 -3.89 -12.36 -9.83
CA MET A 73 -2.53 -11.83 -9.70
C MET A 73 -1.49 -12.76 -10.33
N LEU A 74 -1.53 -14.06 -9.99
CA LEU A 74 -0.55 -15.03 -10.49
C LEU A 74 -0.58 -15.18 -12.01
N ASN A 75 -1.76 -15.13 -12.62
CA ASN A 75 -1.91 -15.34 -14.06
C ASN A 75 -1.68 -14.06 -14.88
N ASN A 76 -2.11 -12.91 -14.35
CA ASN A 76 -2.29 -11.70 -15.15
C ASN A 76 -1.51 -10.48 -14.66
N MET A 77 -1.12 -10.41 -13.38
CA MET A 77 -0.36 -9.27 -12.84
C MET A 77 1.13 -9.39 -13.18
N THR A 78 1.74 -8.27 -13.55
CA THR A 78 3.20 -8.21 -13.72
C THR A 78 3.88 -7.87 -12.39
N THR A 79 5.12 -8.28 -12.23
CA THR A 79 5.94 -7.89 -11.06
C THR A 79 6.07 -6.37 -10.93
N LYS A 80 6.12 -5.64 -12.05
CA LYS A 80 6.14 -4.17 -12.08
C LYS A 80 4.84 -3.56 -11.53
N THR A 81 3.69 -4.12 -11.92
CA THR A 81 2.39 -3.68 -11.41
C THR A 81 2.28 -3.95 -9.91
N GLN A 82 2.73 -5.13 -9.47
CA GLN A 82 2.74 -5.51 -8.06
C GLN A 82 3.60 -4.55 -7.23
N ALA A 83 4.83 -4.27 -7.67
CA ALA A 83 5.74 -3.36 -6.98
C ALA A 83 5.12 -1.95 -6.79
N LYS A 84 4.49 -1.41 -7.84
CA LYS A 84 3.80 -0.11 -7.76
C LYS A 84 2.62 -0.11 -6.79
N ALA A 85 1.85 -1.20 -6.76
CA ALA A 85 0.73 -1.33 -5.82
C ALA A 85 1.21 -1.31 -4.37
N PHE A 86 2.32 -2.00 -4.08
CA PHE A 86 2.94 -2.02 -2.76
C PHE A 86 3.60 -0.70 -2.38
N GLU A 87 4.29 -0.04 -3.30
CA GLU A 87 4.86 1.29 -3.07
C GLU A 87 3.77 2.30 -2.66
N ALA A 88 2.66 2.33 -3.42
CA ALA A 88 1.52 3.18 -3.07
C ALA A 88 0.87 2.78 -1.74
N LEU A 89 0.76 1.48 -1.45
CA LEU A 89 0.21 0.98 -0.18
C LEU A 89 1.08 1.40 1.01
N PHE A 90 2.39 1.23 0.93
CA PHE A 90 3.27 1.59 2.03
C PHE A 90 3.30 3.09 2.27
N ARG A 91 3.31 3.91 1.21
CA ARG A 91 3.22 5.37 1.32
C ARG A 91 1.94 5.82 2.03
N GLU A 92 0.81 5.20 1.66
CA GLU A 92 -0.48 5.48 2.29
C GLU A 92 -0.47 5.11 3.78
N VAL A 93 0.08 3.94 4.13
CA VAL A 93 0.14 3.45 5.52
C VAL A 93 1.15 4.19 6.38
N SER A 94 2.29 4.60 5.82
CA SER A 94 3.32 5.35 6.56
C SER A 94 2.89 6.79 6.86
N GLY A 95 1.83 7.29 6.21
CA GLY A 95 1.46 8.70 6.27
C GLY A 95 2.51 9.59 5.61
N GLU A 96 3.39 9.02 4.78
CA GLU A 96 4.28 9.80 3.92
C GLU A 96 3.43 10.52 2.90
N THR A 97 3.08 11.77 3.22
CA THR A 97 2.66 12.74 2.22
C THR A 97 3.85 12.95 1.29
N GLU A 98 3.61 13.05 -0.03
CA GLU A 98 4.60 13.74 -0.86
C GLU A 98 4.84 15.07 -0.17
N GLU A 99 6.09 15.39 0.20
CA GLU A 99 6.42 16.65 0.85
C GLU A 99 5.74 17.76 0.06
N ASP A 100 4.67 18.29 0.62
CA ASP A 100 4.10 19.54 0.15
C ASP A 100 5.19 20.54 0.47
N SER A 101 5.99 20.84 -0.55
CA SER A 101 6.96 21.92 -0.55
C SER A 101 6.18 23.24 -0.63
N GLU A 102 5.19 23.42 0.23
CA GLU A 102 4.66 24.72 0.57
C GLU A 102 5.41 25.18 1.82
N ASP A 103 6.49 25.90 1.54
CA ASP A 103 7.14 26.81 2.46
C ASP A 103 6.05 27.70 3.09
N VAL A 104 5.58 27.34 4.29
CA VAL A 104 4.79 28.24 5.13
C VAL A 104 5.76 29.04 6.00
N SER A 105 6.73 29.73 5.38
CA SER A 105 7.28 30.93 5.99
C SER A 105 6.22 32.02 5.89
N ASP A 106 5.46 32.20 6.96
CA ASP A 106 5.02 33.54 7.34
C ASP A 106 4.95 33.61 8.87
N GLU A 107 6.13 33.85 9.44
CA GLU A 107 6.26 34.55 10.71
C GLU A 107 5.57 35.92 10.57
N VAL A 108 4.42 36.11 11.21
CA VAL A 108 3.96 37.46 11.58
C VAL A 108 3.71 37.47 13.08
N GLY A 109 4.76 37.85 13.80
CA GLY A 109 4.64 38.37 15.15
C GLY A 109 3.95 39.74 15.18
N LYS A 110 3.48 40.08 16.40
CA LYS A 110 2.86 41.32 16.90
C LYS A 110 1.33 41.39 16.68
N THR A 111 0.49 41.72 17.67
CA THR A 111 0.69 42.68 18.76
C THR A 111 -0.33 42.47 19.91
N GLU A 112 0.11 42.76 21.12
CA GLU A 112 -0.56 43.05 22.41
C GLU A 112 -1.98 43.65 22.36
N VAL A 113 -2.92 43.16 23.20
CA VAL A 113 -4.00 43.91 23.91
C VAL A 113 -4.44 43.06 25.15
N GLN A 114 -3.94 43.31 26.36
CA GLN A 114 -4.44 44.19 27.46
C GLN A 114 -5.48 43.59 28.43
N SER A 115 -5.10 43.63 29.72
CA SER A 115 -5.89 43.89 30.94
C SER A 115 -6.71 42.78 31.62
N GLU A 116 -6.25 42.36 32.80
CA GLU A 116 -6.97 42.50 34.09
C GLU A 116 -5.99 42.67 35.25
#